data_AF-A0A8C5BW32-F1
#
_entry.id   AF-A0A8C5BW32-F1
#
_cell.length_a   1.000
_cell.length_b   1.000
_cell.length_c   1.000
_cell.angle_alpha   90.00
_cell.angle_beta   90.00
_cell.angle_gamma   90.00
#
_symmetry.space_group_name_H-M   'P 1'
#
loop_
_entity.id
_entity.type
_entity.pdbx_description
1 polymer ?
#
loop_
_entity_poly.entity_id
_entity_poly.type
_entity_poly.pdbx_seq_one_letter_code
_entity_poly.pdbx_strand_id
1 'polypeptide(L)'
;MWGLHLSELFKYDIGAINSTTTMADVTFQCCRLIDTRRPLAIDVISGCWFCCGHSSSSSNGMENKVEMDSLEMRIQELEGSIYGERRNKGGKVVKCTESLSRIQAALANTANKRERVKILHKKIEDLLKYLDPQFTDHITVPDAMKLEFILAEEDFLLSQAALLEQVSSLQPLLDSNYIRDVPEHATKLQRLSQLHIKQQDQTDAQSLEVKRLFEEYNKMMFLLSKQFTQWDETLRQLEESKGIRPVE
;
A
#
# COMPACT_ATOMS: atom_id res chain seq x y z
N MET A 1 43.16 -41.09 -28.07
CA MET A 1 43.06 -41.16 -26.60
C MET A 1 42.78 -39.77 -26.04
N TRP A 2 41.60 -39.19 -26.28
CA TRP A 2 41.02 -37.98 -25.64
C TRP A 2 39.58 -37.78 -26.17
N GLY A 3 38.75 -38.83 -26.14
CA GLY A 3 37.44 -38.81 -26.82
C GLY A 3 36.33 -39.55 -26.10
N LEU A 4 36.48 -39.82 -24.80
CA LEU A 4 35.52 -40.61 -24.03
C LEU A 4 35.19 -40.03 -22.64
N HIS A 5 35.45 -38.74 -22.39
CA HIS A 5 35.22 -38.14 -21.06
C HIS A 5 34.29 -36.93 -21.03
N LEU A 6 33.63 -36.57 -22.13
CA LEU A 6 32.64 -35.47 -22.16
C LEU A 6 31.18 -35.92 -22.24
N SER A 7 30.91 -37.21 -22.41
CA SER A 7 29.56 -37.77 -22.55
C SER A 7 28.87 -38.10 -21.22
N GLU A 8 29.56 -38.00 -20.07
CA GLU A 8 29.00 -38.34 -18.76
C GLU A 8 28.68 -37.13 -17.85
N LEU A 9 28.98 -35.89 -18.26
CA LEU A 9 28.73 -34.68 -17.46
C LEU A 9 27.44 -33.91 -17.81
N PHE A 10 26.69 -34.34 -18.82
CA PHE A 10 25.43 -33.70 -19.24
C PHE A 10 24.17 -34.53 -18.94
N LYS A 11 24.28 -35.52 -18.04
CA LYS A 11 23.18 -36.43 -17.68
C LYS A 11 22.58 -36.18 -16.30
N TYR A 12 22.99 -35.14 -15.59
CA TYR A 12 22.36 -34.72 -14.34
C TYR A 12 21.76 -33.32 -14.51
N ASP A 13 20.48 -33.19 -14.13
CA ASP A 13 19.67 -31.96 -13.99
C ASP A 13 18.89 -31.39 -15.17
N ILE A 14 18.31 -32.23 -16.04
CA ILE A 14 17.09 -31.85 -16.81
C ILE A 14 16.03 -32.93 -16.64
N GLY A 15 15.74 -33.25 -15.37
CA GLY A 15 14.86 -34.33 -14.97
C GLY A 15 13.73 -33.88 -14.03
N ALA A 16 13.18 -32.68 -14.22
CA ALA A 16 11.85 -32.28 -13.74
C ALA A 16 11.68 -30.79 -14.03
N ILE A 17 10.87 -30.44 -15.02
CA ILE A 17 9.93 -29.30 -15.10
C ILE A 17 9.41 -29.36 -16.54
N ASN A 18 8.56 -30.35 -16.80
CA ASN A 18 7.65 -30.34 -17.94
C ASN A 18 6.27 -30.53 -17.34
N SER A 19 5.57 -29.42 -17.07
CA SER A 19 4.12 -29.30 -17.24
C SER A 19 3.67 -27.89 -16.87
N THR A 20 3.18 -27.18 -17.88
CA THR A 20 2.08 -26.21 -17.80
C THR A 20 2.16 -25.18 -16.65
N THR A 21 2.77 -24.03 -16.93
CA THR A 21 2.44 -22.79 -16.19
C THR A 21 2.43 -21.66 -17.19
N THR A 22 1.24 -21.38 -17.71
CA THR A 22 0.96 -20.22 -18.54
C THR A 22 1.15 -18.94 -17.73
N MET A 23 1.59 -17.87 -18.39
CA MET A 23 1.89 -16.53 -17.85
C MET A 23 0.76 -15.87 -17.02
N ALA A 24 -0.43 -16.49 -16.94
CA ALA A 24 -1.53 -16.06 -16.07
C ALA A 24 -1.30 -16.37 -14.57
N ASP A 25 -0.49 -17.37 -14.22
CA ASP A 25 -0.29 -17.77 -12.82
C ASP A 25 0.67 -16.85 -12.05
N VAL A 26 1.61 -16.18 -12.73
CA VAL A 26 2.56 -15.26 -12.08
C VAL A 26 1.85 -13.97 -11.64
N THR A 27 0.84 -13.52 -12.40
CA THR A 27 0.04 -12.35 -12.06
C THR A 27 -0.91 -12.63 -10.89
N PHE A 28 -1.38 -13.88 -10.74
CA PHE A 28 -2.26 -14.28 -9.64
C PHE A 28 -1.51 -14.54 -8.32
N GLN A 29 -0.25 -15.01 -8.39
CA GLN A 29 0.57 -15.24 -7.20
C GLN A 29 1.01 -13.92 -6.53
N CYS A 30 1.19 -12.84 -7.31
CA CYS A 30 1.57 -11.53 -6.78
C CYS A 30 0.43 -10.84 -6.02
N CYS A 31 -0.84 -11.07 -6.41
CA CYS A 31 -2.00 -10.55 -5.68
C CYS A 31 -2.26 -11.29 -4.36
N ARG A 32 -1.91 -12.58 -4.23
CA ARG A 32 -2.12 -13.34 -2.98
C ARG A 32 -1.10 -13.07 -1.88
N LEU A 33 0.04 -12.44 -2.17
CA LEU A 33 1.04 -12.11 -1.13
C LEU A 33 0.84 -10.74 -0.46
N ILE A 34 -0.10 -9.93 -0.97
CA ILE A 34 -0.38 -8.59 -0.40
C ILE A 34 -1.40 -8.65 0.75
N ASP A 35 -2.07 -9.79 0.97
CA ASP A 35 -3.23 -9.88 1.88
C ASP A 35 -2.92 -10.27 3.34
N THR A 36 -1.65 -10.31 3.78
CA THR A 36 -1.34 -10.79 5.16
C THR A 36 -0.45 -9.90 6.03
N ARG A 37 -0.20 -8.62 5.72
CA ARG A 37 0.46 -7.73 6.71
C ARG A 37 -0.04 -6.28 6.64
N ARG A 38 -0.57 -5.85 7.80
CA ARG A 38 -0.96 -4.52 8.30
C ARG A 38 -0.69 -3.29 7.38
N PRO A 39 -1.65 -2.35 7.30
CA PRO A 39 -1.52 -1.14 6.51
C PRO A 39 -0.70 -0.09 7.29
N LEU A 40 0.40 0.37 6.70
CA LEU A 40 0.89 1.73 6.93
C LEU A 40 0.97 2.41 5.58
N ALA A 41 0.25 3.51 5.50
CA ALA A 41 0.02 4.33 4.33
C ALA A 41 1.33 4.70 3.61
N ILE A 42 1.32 4.56 2.29
CA ILE A 42 1.94 5.45 1.31
C ILE A 42 1.15 5.25 0.00
N ASP A 43 0.51 6.33 -0.43
CA ASP A 43 -0.30 6.42 -1.64
C ASP A 43 0.51 6.16 -2.91
N VAL A 44 0.47 4.93 -3.43
CA VAL A 44 0.88 4.63 -4.82
C VAL A 44 -0.08 3.61 -5.44
N ILE A 45 -1.38 3.89 -5.42
CA ILE A 45 -2.35 3.19 -6.29
C ILE A 45 -3.39 4.19 -6.82
N SER A 46 -2.96 5.06 -7.74
CA SER A 46 -3.87 5.87 -8.58
C SER A 46 -4.34 5.09 -9.83
N GLY A 47 -3.92 3.83 -10.00
CA GLY A 47 -4.18 3.03 -11.21
C GLY A 47 -5.22 1.92 -11.08
N CYS A 48 -5.79 1.66 -9.90
CA CYS A 48 -6.65 0.47 -9.68
C CYS A 48 -8.09 0.83 -9.26
N TRP A 49 -8.47 2.10 -9.35
CA TRP A 49 -9.76 2.61 -8.87
C TRP A 49 -10.92 2.47 -9.87
N PHE A 50 -10.84 1.53 -10.82
CA PHE A 50 -11.84 1.41 -11.89
C PHE A 50 -12.65 0.10 -11.92
N CYS A 51 -12.48 -0.83 -10.98
CA CYS A 51 -13.17 -2.15 -11.07
C CYS A 51 -13.95 -2.62 -9.83
N CYS A 52 -14.16 -1.78 -8.82
CA CYS A 52 -15.06 -2.12 -7.70
C CYS A 52 -16.09 -1.02 -7.44
N GLY A 53 -17.01 -0.86 -8.38
CA GLY A 53 -18.32 -0.28 -8.10
C GLY A 53 -19.16 -1.26 -7.29
N HIS A 54 -18.91 -1.35 -5.98
CA HIS A 54 -19.82 -1.96 -5.02
C HIS A 54 -20.58 -0.85 -4.31
N SER A 55 -21.90 -0.84 -4.53
CA SER A 55 -22.88 0.05 -3.93
C SER A 55 -22.72 0.18 -2.42
N SER A 56 -22.05 1.24 -1.98
CA SER A 56 -22.08 1.70 -0.59
C SER A 56 -23.07 2.87 -0.51
N SER A 57 -24.36 2.54 -0.48
CA SER A 57 -25.44 3.52 -0.28
C SER A 57 -26.43 2.97 0.74
N SER A 58 -25.94 2.65 1.94
CA SER A 58 -26.80 2.37 3.10
C SER A 58 -26.06 2.55 4.44
N SER A 59 -25.19 3.56 4.52
CA SER A 59 -24.59 4.01 5.79
C SER A 59 -25.08 5.41 6.18
N ASN A 60 -25.26 6.31 5.20
CA ASN A 60 -25.76 7.66 5.43
C ASN A 60 -27.18 7.73 6.04
N GLY A 61 -28.00 6.69 5.91
CA GLY A 61 -29.37 6.73 6.43
C GLY A 61 -29.45 6.63 7.96
N MET A 62 -28.54 5.87 8.58
CA MET A 62 -28.53 5.63 10.02
C MET A 62 -27.76 6.73 10.76
N GLU A 63 -26.67 7.22 10.19
CA GLU A 63 -25.86 8.32 10.74
C GLU A 63 -26.63 9.65 10.76
N ASN A 64 -27.29 10.01 9.65
CA ASN A 64 -28.16 11.20 9.59
C ASN A 64 -29.34 11.12 10.58
N LYS A 65 -29.84 9.91 10.87
CA LYS A 65 -30.97 9.74 11.80
C LYS A 65 -30.53 9.94 13.24
N VAL A 66 -29.35 9.45 13.63
CA VAL A 66 -28.78 9.68 14.96
C VAL A 66 -28.45 11.17 15.16
N GLU A 67 -27.92 11.85 14.13
CA GLU A 67 -27.68 13.29 14.18
C GLU A 67 -28.99 14.09 14.29
N MET A 68 -30.02 13.70 13.53
CA MET A 68 -31.35 14.32 13.59
C MET A 68 -32.02 14.10 14.95
N ASP A 69 -31.95 12.89 15.51
CA ASP A 69 -32.53 12.57 16.82
C ASP A 69 -31.78 13.30 17.96
N SER A 70 -30.45 13.49 17.82
CA SER A 70 -29.63 14.30 18.75
C SER A 70 -30.00 15.79 18.69
N LEU A 71 -30.20 16.31 17.48
CA LEU A 71 -30.66 17.69 17.27
C LEU A 71 -32.07 17.90 17.84
N GLU A 72 -32.98 16.95 17.60
CA GLU A 72 -34.36 17.00 18.11
C GLU A 72 -34.38 16.99 19.64
N MET A 73 -33.59 16.12 20.28
CA MET A 73 -33.46 16.07 21.74
C MET A 73 -32.95 17.40 22.32
N ARG A 74 -31.91 17.96 21.70
CA ARG A 74 -31.33 19.24 22.14
C ARG A 74 -32.28 20.41 21.90
N ILE A 75 -33.05 20.40 20.81
CA ILE A 75 -34.11 21.39 20.56
C ILE A 75 -35.20 21.25 21.63
N GLN A 76 -35.62 20.03 21.96
CA GLN A 76 -36.64 19.78 22.98
C GLN A 76 -36.20 20.26 24.38
N GLU A 77 -34.92 20.08 24.73
CA GLU A 77 -34.33 20.65 25.95
C GLU A 77 -34.31 22.18 25.94
N LEU A 78 -33.95 22.80 24.81
CA LEU A 78 -33.96 24.25 24.65
C LEU A 78 -35.37 24.84 24.71
N GLU A 79 -36.34 24.19 24.06
CA GLU A 79 -37.75 24.56 24.13
C GLU A 79 -38.31 24.40 25.54
N GLY A 80 -37.95 23.31 26.23
CA GLY A 80 -38.29 23.09 27.63
C GLY A 80 -37.71 24.17 28.56
N SER A 81 -36.49 24.62 28.30
CA SER A 81 -35.83 25.68 29.08
C SER A 81 -36.44 27.07 28.82
N ILE A 82 -36.81 27.39 27.58
CA ILE A 82 -37.36 28.71 27.20
C ILE A 82 -38.85 28.84 27.53
N TYR A 83 -39.65 27.81 27.25
CA TYR A 83 -41.10 27.83 27.41
C TYR A 83 -41.60 27.16 28.71
N GLY A 84 -40.74 26.39 29.39
CA GLY A 84 -41.08 25.65 30.61
C GLY A 84 -42.07 24.50 30.36
N GLU A 85 -42.34 23.70 31.40
CA GLU A 85 -43.34 22.61 31.41
C GLU A 85 -44.76 23.09 31.04
N ARG A 86 -45.02 24.40 31.14
CA ARG A 86 -46.25 25.04 30.68
C ARG A 86 -46.04 25.67 29.32
N ARG A 87 -46.16 24.87 28.25
CA ARG A 87 -46.47 25.39 26.91
C ARG A 87 -47.63 26.37 27.04
N ASN A 88 -47.33 27.66 26.91
CA ASN A 88 -48.27 28.75 27.11
C ASN A 88 -49.46 28.53 26.16
N LYS A 89 -50.62 28.08 26.67
CA LYS A 89 -51.82 27.75 25.88
C LYS A 89 -52.50 28.97 25.21
N GLY A 90 -51.89 30.15 25.28
CA GLY A 90 -52.24 31.29 24.46
C GLY A 90 -50.98 31.75 23.76
N GLY A 91 -50.97 31.73 22.42
CA GLY A 91 -49.83 31.99 21.53
C GLY A 91 -49.22 33.39 21.60
N LYS A 92 -48.90 33.88 22.79
CA LYS A 92 -48.06 35.04 23.01
C LYS A 92 -46.62 34.56 23.07
N VAL A 93 -45.87 34.89 22.02
CA VAL A 93 -44.42 34.75 21.97
C VAL A 93 -43.84 35.36 23.24
N VAL A 94 -43.17 34.53 24.06
CA VAL A 94 -42.56 35.01 25.29
C VAL A 94 -41.42 35.93 24.88
N LYS A 95 -41.58 37.23 25.11
CA LYS A 95 -40.53 38.23 24.85
C LYS A 95 -39.46 38.17 25.94
N CYS A 96 -38.79 37.02 26.06
CA CYS A 96 -37.72 36.78 27.03
C CYS A 96 -36.61 37.82 26.88
N THR A 97 -36.27 38.18 25.64
CA THR A 97 -35.21 39.17 25.33
C THR A 97 -35.53 40.56 25.86
N GLU A 98 -36.75 41.08 25.66
CA GLU A 98 -37.17 42.40 26.18
C GLU A 98 -37.30 42.42 27.72
N SER A 99 -37.64 41.28 28.32
CA SER A 99 -37.76 41.17 29.78
C SER A 99 -36.39 41.03 30.43
N LEU A 100 -35.52 40.21 29.85
CA LEU A 100 -34.14 40.03 30.27
C LEU A 100 -33.31 41.30 30.06
N SER A 101 -33.50 42.04 28.96
CA SER A 101 -32.83 43.32 28.75
C SER A 101 -33.26 44.38 29.78
N ARG A 102 -34.54 44.43 30.16
CA ARG A 102 -35.03 45.30 31.24
C ARG A 102 -34.45 44.93 32.59
N ILE A 103 -34.39 43.63 32.91
CA ILE A 103 -33.79 43.12 34.16
C ILE A 103 -32.28 43.42 34.17
N GLN A 104 -31.58 43.18 33.08
CA GLN A 104 -30.15 43.48 32.93
C GLN A 104 -29.87 44.98 33.10
N ALA A 105 -30.70 45.85 32.51
CA ALA A 105 -30.57 47.29 32.68
C ALA A 105 -30.83 47.73 34.14
N ALA A 106 -31.83 47.14 34.81
CA ALA A 106 -32.11 47.41 36.22
C ALA A 106 -30.99 46.92 37.15
N LEU A 107 -30.43 45.74 36.87
CA LEU A 107 -29.28 45.17 37.58
C LEU A 107 -28.02 46.01 37.35
N ALA A 108 -27.70 46.38 36.11
CA ALA A 108 -26.56 47.24 35.78
C ALA A 108 -26.67 48.62 36.45
N ASN A 109 -27.86 49.21 36.45
CA ASN A 109 -28.13 50.48 37.14
C ASN A 109 -27.95 50.35 38.66
N THR A 110 -28.37 49.22 39.25
CA THR A 110 -28.22 48.97 40.69
C THR A 110 -26.77 48.67 41.08
N ALA A 111 -26.07 47.90 40.25
CA ALA A 111 -24.66 47.59 40.41
C ALA A 111 -23.79 48.83 40.30
N ASN A 112 -24.07 49.73 39.33
CA ASN A 112 -23.30 50.96 39.14
C ASN A 112 -23.58 52.05 40.18
N LYS A 113 -24.77 52.09 40.79
CA LYS A 113 -25.11 53.05 41.86
C LYS A 113 -24.52 52.68 43.22
N ARG A 114 -24.19 51.40 43.45
CA ARG A 114 -23.62 50.91 44.72
C ARG A 114 -22.21 50.38 44.49
N GLU A 115 -21.20 51.17 44.86
CA GLU A 115 -19.79 50.82 44.63
C GLU A 115 -19.40 49.45 45.20
N ARG A 116 -19.96 49.06 46.36
CA ARG A 116 -19.75 47.72 46.96
C ARG A 116 -20.27 46.58 46.06
N VAL A 117 -21.39 46.78 45.38
CA VAL A 117 -21.98 45.77 44.48
C VAL A 117 -21.17 45.67 43.19
N LYS A 118 -20.66 46.80 42.68
CA LYS A 118 -19.76 46.85 41.53
C LYS A 118 -18.44 46.11 41.79
N ILE A 119 -17.84 46.31 42.97
CA ILE A 119 -16.63 45.59 43.40
C ILE A 119 -16.91 44.10 43.52
N LEU A 120 -18.07 43.69 44.04
CA LEU A 120 -18.45 42.28 44.14
C LEU A 120 -18.64 41.64 42.76
N HIS A 121 -19.29 42.31 41.79
CA HIS A 121 -19.42 41.77 40.42
C HIS A 121 -18.06 41.55 39.76
N LYS A 122 -17.13 42.51 39.90
CA LYS A 122 -15.75 42.34 39.41
C LYS A 122 -15.01 41.21 40.13
N LYS A 123 -15.16 41.09 41.45
CA LYS A 123 -14.56 40.00 42.23
C LYS A 123 -15.15 38.64 41.87
N ILE A 124 -16.43 38.55 41.52
CA ILE A 124 -17.06 37.32 41.05
C ILE A 124 -16.46 36.91 39.70
N GLU A 125 -16.29 37.84 38.76
CA GLU A 125 -15.61 37.58 37.49
C GLU A 125 -14.16 37.12 37.70
N ASP A 126 -13.43 37.72 38.65
CA ASP A 126 -12.08 37.29 38.97
C ASP A 126 -12.05 35.93 39.69
N LEU A 127 -12.96 35.66 40.63
CA LEU A 127 -13.08 34.37 41.30
C LEU A 127 -13.50 33.25 40.35
N LEU A 128 -14.33 33.54 39.34
CA LEU A 128 -14.68 32.59 38.29
C LEU A 128 -13.45 32.16 37.47
N LYS A 129 -12.46 33.05 37.28
CA LYS A 129 -11.18 32.68 36.65
C LYS A 129 -10.35 31.74 37.53
N TYR A 130 -10.36 31.94 38.84
CA TYR A 130 -9.65 31.07 39.79
C TYR A 130 -10.35 29.73 40.04
N LEU A 131 -11.65 29.64 39.75
CA LEU A 131 -12.46 28.42 39.88
C LEU A 131 -12.52 27.60 38.58
N ASP A 132 -11.93 28.10 37.48
CA ASP A 132 -11.79 27.31 36.26
C ASP A 132 -10.79 26.16 36.52
N PRO A 133 -11.19 24.89 36.35
CA PRO A 133 -10.29 23.75 36.48
C PRO A 133 -9.03 23.90 35.61
N GLN A 134 -9.16 24.52 34.43
CA GLN A 134 -8.03 24.77 33.53
C GLN A 134 -7.00 25.76 34.12
N PHE A 135 -7.41 26.64 35.03
CA PHE A 135 -6.51 27.58 35.69
C PHE A 135 -5.80 26.92 36.89
N THR A 136 -6.48 26.01 37.59
CA THR A 136 -5.93 25.31 38.77
C THR A 136 -4.90 24.25 38.36
N ASP A 137 -5.10 23.60 37.22
CA ASP A 137 -4.14 22.63 36.64
C ASP A 137 -2.81 23.27 36.22
N HIS A 138 -2.78 24.60 36.02
CA HIS A 138 -1.57 25.36 35.69
C HIS A 138 -0.91 26.03 36.89
N ILE A 139 -1.55 26.04 38.08
CA ILE A 139 -0.96 26.62 39.28
C ILE A 139 -0.11 25.58 40.00
N THR A 140 1.14 25.59 39.56
CA THR A 140 2.32 25.27 40.36
C THR A 140 2.35 23.85 40.89
N VAL A 141 2.69 22.90 40.03
CA VAL A 141 3.47 21.74 40.49
C VAL A 141 4.68 22.32 41.24
N PRO A 142 4.80 22.11 42.57
CA PRO A 142 5.92 22.66 43.33
C PRO A 142 7.24 22.13 42.76
N ASP A 143 8.32 22.91 42.84
CA ASP A 143 9.59 22.51 42.22
C ASP A 143 10.13 21.18 42.77
N ALA A 144 9.83 20.86 44.04
CA ALA A 144 10.10 19.55 44.61
C ALA A 144 9.35 18.42 43.89
N MET A 145 8.08 18.63 43.52
CA MET A 145 7.27 17.64 42.82
C MET A 145 7.69 17.49 41.35
N LYS A 146 8.15 18.57 40.70
CA LYS A 146 8.74 18.50 39.36
C LYS A 146 10.01 17.64 39.37
N LEU A 147 10.84 17.80 40.40
CA LEU A 147 12.06 16.99 40.56
C LEU A 147 11.71 15.50 40.72
N GLU A 148 10.79 15.17 41.62
CA GLU A 148 10.35 13.79 41.81
C GLU A 148 9.73 13.19 40.54
N PHE A 149 9.00 13.98 39.77
CA PHE A 149 8.45 13.54 38.48
C PHE A 149 9.54 13.24 37.45
N ILE A 150 10.53 14.14 37.33
CA ILE A 150 11.67 13.94 36.42
C ILE A 150 12.50 12.71 36.82
N LEU A 151 12.74 12.50 38.12
CA LEU A 151 13.48 11.34 38.61
C LEU A 151 12.69 10.04 38.45
N ALA A 152 11.38 10.06 38.70
CA ALA A 152 10.51 8.90 38.49
C ALA A 152 10.39 8.52 37.00
N GLU A 153 10.47 9.50 36.11
CA GLU A 153 10.43 9.30 34.65
C GLU A 153 11.81 9.28 33.99
N GLU A 154 12.90 9.25 34.74
CA GLU A 154 14.27 9.33 34.20
C GLU A 154 14.53 8.24 33.16
N ASP A 155 14.22 6.99 33.49
CA ASP A 155 14.38 5.84 32.58
C ASP A 155 13.52 6.00 31.33
N PHE A 156 12.31 6.52 31.47
CA PHE A 156 11.40 6.77 30.34
C PHE A 156 11.99 7.84 29.42
N LEU A 157 12.44 8.98 29.96
CA LEU A 157 13.05 10.07 29.20
C LEU A 157 14.33 9.61 28.49
N LEU A 158 15.19 8.85 29.16
CA LEU A 158 16.42 8.29 28.57
C LEU A 158 16.09 7.30 27.45
N SER A 159 15.11 6.42 27.65
CA SER A 159 14.69 5.48 26.61
C SER A 159 14.12 6.21 25.38
N GLN A 160 13.35 7.28 25.60
CA GLN A 160 12.76 8.08 24.52
C GLN A 160 13.82 8.88 23.77
N ALA A 161 14.83 9.41 24.47
CA ALA A 161 15.97 10.08 23.88
C ALA A 161 16.81 9.12 23.02
N ALA A 162 17.10 7.92 23.52
CA ALA A 162 17.83 6.91 22.75
C ALA A 162 17.07 6.48 21.49
N LEU A 163 15.74 6.33 21.57
CA LEU A 163 14.90 6.04 20.40
C LEU A 163 14.89 7.21 19.40
N LEU A 164 14.86 8.45 19.88
CA LEU A 164 14.93 9.64 19.03
C LEU A 164 16.29 9.77 18.33
N GLU A 165 17.38 9.45 19.01
CA GLU A 165 18.72 9.39 18.39
C GLU A 165 18.79 8.31 17.31
N GLN A 166 18.20 7.13 17.55
CA GLN A 166 18.09 6.09 16.54
C GLN A 166 17.31 6.57 15.32
N VAL A 167 16.15 7.21 15.51
CA VAL A 167 15.35 7.75 14.41
C VAL A 167 16.13 8.83 13.64
N SER A 168 16.81 9.72 14.35
CA SER A 168 17.67 10.75 13.75
C SER A 168 18.79 10.13 12.88
N SER A 169 19.42 9.06 13.36
CA SER A 169 20.46 8.34 12.61
C SER A 169 19.95 7.65 11.35
N LEU A 170 18.67 7.27 11.32
CA LEU A 170 18.04 6.57 10.20
C LEU A 170 17.44 7.54 9.15
N GLN A 171 17.17 8.79 9.53
CA GLN A 171 16.68 9.83 8.62
C GLN A 171 17.48 9.95 7.31
N PRO A 172 18.83 10.00 7.29
CA PRO A 172 19.61 10.11 6.05
C PRO A 172 19.51 8.88 5.14
N LEU A 173 19.02 7.73 5.61
CA LEU A 173 18.81 6.56 4.76
C LEU A 173 17.61 6.73 3.82
N LEU A 174 16.61 7.51 4.22
CA LEU A 174 15.43 7.81 3.39
C LEU A 174 15.79 8.70 2.19
N ASP A 175 16.75 9.61 2.39
CA ASP A 175 17.26 10.51 1.34
C ASP A 175 18.36 9.86 0.49
N SER A 176 18.63 8.57 0.69
CA SER A 176 19.66 7.86 -0.05
C SER A 176 19.33 7.81 -1.54
N ASN A 177 20.31 8.14 -2.37
CA ASN A 177 20.19 8.07 -3.83
C ASN A 177 19.75 6.68 -4.31
N TYR A 178 20.12 5.60 -3.59
CA TYR A 178 19.71 4.24 -3.94
C TYR A 178 18.19 4.04 -3.95
N ILE A 179 17.45 4.69 -3.04
CA ILE A 179 15.98 4.62 -2.99
C ILE A 179 15.38 5.54 -4.06
N ARG A 180 15.95 6.74 -4.23
CA ARG A 180 15.48 7.71 -5.23
C ARG A 180 15.63 7.21 -6.67
N ASP A 181 16.70 6.49 -6.96
CA ASP A 181 17.04 6.05 -8.31
C ASP A 181 16.37 4.70 -8.66
N VAL A 182 15.63 4.06 -7.74
CA VAL A 182 14.90 2.79 -8.00
C VAL A 182 13.99 2.86 -9.23
N PRO A 183 13.17 3.92 -9.44
CA PRO A 183 12.32 4.00 -10.63
C PRO A 183 13.12 4.00 -11.93
N GLU A 184 14.27 4.67 -11.97
CA GLU A 184 15.14 4.67 -13.14
C GLU A 184 15.69 3.26 -13.42
N HIS A 185 16.19 2.57 -12.39
CA HIS A 185 16.68 1.20 -12.53
C HIS A 185 15.57 0.22 -12.94
N ALA A 186 14.35 0.38 -12.42
CA ALA A 186 13.20 -0.43 -12.79
C ALA A 186 12.87 -0.29 -14.29
N THR A 187 12.92 0.91 -14.85
CA THR A 187 12.70 1.12 -16.30
C THR A 187 13.79 0.48 -17.15
N LYS A 188 15.06 0.59 -16.75
CA LYS A 188 16.20 -0.07 -17.42
C LYS A 188 16.05 -1.59 -17.37
N LEU A 189 15.66 -2.14 -16.22
CA LEU A 189 15.44 -3.58 -16.04
C LEU A 189 14.27 -4.08 -16.88
N GLN A 190 13.16 -3.34 -16.95
CA GLN A 190 12.03 -3.66 -17.82
C GLN A 190 12.45 -3.73 -19.29
N ARG A 191 13.25 -2.76 -19.75
CA ARG A 191 13.78 -2.75 -21.12
C ARG A 191 14.72 -3.94 -21.38
N LEU A 192 15.59 -4.26 -20.43
CA LEU A 192 16.47 -5.44 -20.51
C LEU A 192 15.67 -6.74 -20.55
N SER A 193 14.62 -6.87 -19.74
CA SER A 193 13.73 -8.03 -19.75
C SER A 193 13.07 -8.23 -21.13
N GLN A 194 12.57 -7.15 -21.75
CA GLN A 194 12.03 -7.22 -23.12
C GLN A 194 13.09 -7.64 -24.15
N LEU A 195 14.34 -7.16 -24.01
CA LEU A 195 15.42 -7.55 -24.89
C LEU A 195 15.77 -9.04 -24.71
N HIS A 196 15.80 -9.52 -23.46
CA HIS A 196 16.09 -10.90 -23.15
C HIS A 196 15.03 -11.85 -23.71
N ILE A 197 13.74 -11.51 -23.60
CA ILE A 197 12.66 -12.28 -24.23
C ILE A 197 12.88 -12.39 -25.74
N LYS A 198 13.17 -11.27 -26.41
CA LYS A 198 13.45 -11.27 -27.86
C LYS A 198 14.67 -12.12 -28.22
N GLN A 199 15.74 -12.04 -27.43
CA GLN A 199 16.94 -12.84 -27.65
C GLN A 199 16.67 -14.33 -27.46
N GLN A 200 15.86 -14.69 -26.47
CA GLN A 200 15.45 -16.06 -26.24
C GLN A 200 14.63 -16.60 -27.41
N ASP A 201 13.61 -15.87 -27.87
CA ASP A 201 12.81 -16.26 -29.04
C ASP A 201 13.67 -16.43 -30.30
N GLN A 202 14.63 -15.53 -30.51
CA GLN A 202 15.57 -15.61 -31.64
C GLN A 202 16.48 -16.83 -31.54
N THR A 203 17.00 -17.12 -30.35
CA THR A 203 17.88 -18.26 -30.10
C THR A 203 17.13 -19.58 -30.33
N ASP A 204 15.89 -19.66 -29.88
CA ASP A 204 15.04 -20.83 -30.08
C ASP A 204 14.71 -21.04 -31.56
N ALA A 205 14.34 -19.96 -32.27
CA ALA A 205 14.09 -20.02 -33.71
C ALA A 205 15.32 -20.45 -34.50
N GLN A 206 16.50 -19.90 -34.19
CA GLN A 206 17.76 -20.29 -34.83
C GLN A 206 18.12 -21.74 -34.52
N SER A 207 17.95 -22.18 -33.26
CA SER A 207 18.20 -23.56 -32.86
C SER A 207 17.31 -24.54 -33.63
N LEU A 208 16.04 -24.18 -33.84
CA LEU A 208 15.10 -25.00 -34.60
C LEU A 208 15.47 -25.07 -36.09
N GLU A 209 15.89 -23.94 -36.68
CA GLU A 209 16.34 -23.90 -38.08
C GLU A 209 17.63 -24.71 -38.29
N VAL A 210 18.58 -24.62 -37.37
CA VAL A 210 19.80 -25.43 -37.42
C VAL A 210 19.48 -26.92 -37.33
N LYS A 211 18.58 -27.33 -36.44
CA LYS A 211 18.11 -28.72 -36.36
C LYS A 211 17.47 -29.18 -37.67
N ARG A 212 16.59 -28.35 -38.25
CA ARG A 212 15.95 -28.61 -39.54
C ARG A 212 16.98 -28.82 -40.65
N LEU A 213 17.98 -27.95 -40.74
CA LEU A 213 19.08 -28.07 -41.70
C LEU A 213 19.89 -29.36 -41.52
N PHE A 214 20.18 -29.75 -40.27
CA PHE A 214 20.83 -31.03 -39.99
C PHE A 214 19.98 -32.22 -40.42
N GLU A 215 18.67 -32.19 -40.22
CA GLU A 215 17.77 -33.25 -40.68
C GLU A 215 17.74 -33.35 -42.21
N GLU A 216 17.71 -32.22 -42.92
CA GLU A 216 17.77 -32.20 -44.38
C GLU A 216 19.09 -32.70 -44.93
N TYR A 217 20.20 -32.26 -44.33
CA TYR A 217 21.53 -32.76 -44.68
C TYR A 217 21.64 -34.27 -44.47
N ASN A 218 21.19 -34.78 -43.32
CA ASN A 218 21.20 -36.21 -43.03
C ASN A 218 20.35 -37.01 -44.02
N LYS A 219 19.16 -36.50 -44.40
CA LYS A 219 18.32 -37.12 -45.44
C LYS A 219 19.03 -37.14 -46.79
N MET A 220 19.64 -36.02 -47.20
CA MET A 220 20.37 -35.92 -48.47
C MET A 220 21.55 -36.89 -48.50
N MET A 221 22.35 -36.94 -47.44
CA MET A 221 23.48 -37.86 -47.33
C MET A 221 23.05 -39.31 -47.39
N PHE A 222 21.96 -39.68 -46.70
CA PHE A 222 21.40 -41.03 -46.76
C PHE A 222 20.97 -41.43 -48.17
N LEU A 223 20.28 -40.53 -48.88
CA LEU A 223 19.87 -40.76 -50.27
C LEU A 223 21.06 -40.89 -51.21
N LEU A 224 22.09 -40.05 -51.05
CA LEU A 224 23.33 -40.15 -51.81
C LEU A 224 24.03 -41.49 -51.57
N SER A 225 24.18 -41.92 -50.32
CA SER A 225 24.76 -43.23 -50.00
C SER A 225 23.98 -44.37 -50.65
N LYS A 226 22.64 -44.35 -50.60
CA LYS A 226 21.79 -45.34 -51.28
C LYS A 226 21.99 -45.32 -52.80
N GLN A 227 22.11 -44.13 -53.39
CA GLN A 227 22.32 -43.98 -54.82
C GLN A 227 23.66 -44.56 -55.27
N PHE A 228 24.73 -44.34 -54.48
CA PHE A 228 26.04 -44.95 -54.74
C PHE A 228 25.97 -46.47 -54.68
N THR A 229 25.34 -47.05 -53.65
CA THR A 229 25.18 -48.51 -53.56
C THR A 229 24.38 -49.07 -54.73
N GLN A 230 23.33 -48.37 -55.19
CA GLN A 230 22.56 -48.78 -56.36
C GLN A 230 23.37 -48.74 -57.65
N TRP A 231 24.19 -47.70 -57.83
CA TRP A 231 25.09 -47.61 -58.98
C TRP A 231 26.16 -48.69 -58.95
N ASP A 232 26.76 -48.97 -57.79
CA ASP A 232 27.74 -50.06 -57.64
C ASP A 232 27.13 -51.42 -57.97
N GLU A 233 25.92 -51.71 -57.48
CA GLU A 233 25.22 -52.96 -57.79
C GLU A 233 24.88 -53.07 -59.28
N THR A 234 24.44 -51.97 -59.90
CA THR A 234 24.13 -51.94 -61.34
C THR A 234 25.39 -52.14 -62.18
N LEU A 235 26.52 -51.52 -61.79
CA LEU A 235 27.82 -51.70 -62.44
C LEU A 235 28.28 -53.15 -62.32
N ARG A 236 28.20 -53.74 -61.13
CA ARG A 236 28.59 -55.13 -60.89
C ARG A 236 27.78 -56.12 -61.73
N GLN A 237 26.46 -55.93 -61.84
CA GLN A 237 25.61 -56.76 -62.72
C GLN A 237 26.02 -56.64 -64.20
N LEU A 238 26.34 -55.42 -64.66
CA LEU A 238 26.82 -55.20 -66.02
C LEU A 238 28.19 -55.85 -66.27
N GLU A 239 29.11 -55.76 -65.31
CA GLU A 239 30.43 -56.41 -65.34
C GLU A 239 30.32 -57.94 -65.40
N GLU A 240 29.45 -58.54 -64.56
CA GLU A 240 29.16 -59.98 -64.56
C GLU A 240 28.54 -60.43 -65.90
N SER A 241 27.61 -59.65 -66.47
CA SER A 241 27.00 -59.96 -67.78
C SER A 241 27.99 -59.91 -68.94
N LYS A 242 29.04 -59.08 -68.83
CA LYS A 242 30.11 -58.97 -69.83
C LYS A 242 31.28 -59.92 -69.55
N GLY A 243 31.22 -60.72 -68.48
CA GLY A 243 32.27 -61.69 -68.12
C GLY A 243 33.57 -61.06 -67.63
N ILE A 244 33.57 -59.77 -67.31
CA ILE A 244 34.73 -59.04 -66.79
C ILE A 244 34.65 -59.14 -65.27
N ARG A 245 35.34 -60.11 -64.67
CA ARG A 245 35.48 -60.14 -63.20
C ARG A 245 36.40 -59.00 -62.76
N PRO A 246 36.05 -58.23 -61.72
CA PRO A 246 37.01 -57.34 -61.08
C PRO A 246 38.09 -58.17 -60.35
N VAL A 247 39.34 -57.72 -60.48
CA VAL A 247 40.49 -58.19 -59.70
C VAL A 247 40.33 -57.65 -58.27
N GLU A 248 40.50 -58.52 -57.28
CA GLU A 248 40.50 -58.20 -55.84
C GLU A 248 41.44 -57.05 -55.46
#